data_AF-A0AAW7YRV1-F1
#
_entry.id   AF-A0AAW7YRV1-F1
#
_cell.length_a   1.000
_cell.length_b   1.000
_cell.length_c   1.000
_cell.angle_alpha   90.00
_cell.angle_beta   90.00
_cell.angle_gamma   90.00
#
_symmetry.space_group_name_H-M   'P 1'
#
loop_
_entity.id
_entity.type
_entity.pdbx_description
1 polymer ?
#
loop_
_entity_poly.entity_id
_entity_poly.type
_entity_poly.pdbx_seq_one_letter_code
_entity_poly.pdbx_strand_id
1 'polypeptide(L)'
;MTATPIPCSLALAQYGDMDVSVLDEKPPGRKPITTALVSTDRLDEVVGRIRAAAEGGKQVYWVCPLVGESEVSDLIAAEERFKRLRAVLGEGRVGLV
;
A
#
# COMPACT_ATOMS: atom_id res chain seq x y z
N MET A 1 -19.16 2.36 -12.46
CA MET A 1 -18.85 1.64 -11.21
C MET A 1 -17.51 2.13 -10.68
N THR A 2 -17.42 2.49 -9.39
CA THR A 2 -16.20 2.96 -8.72
C THR A 2 -15.95 2.13 -7.46
N ALA A 3 -14.68 1.86 -7.13
CA ALA A 3 -14.31 1.15 -5.90
C ALA A 3 -14.10 2.10 -4.71
N THR A 4 -13.80 3.38 -4.97
CA THR A 4 -13.68 4.45 -3.98
C THR A 4 -15.03 5.12 -3.79
N PRO A 5 -15.61 5.11 -2.57
CA PRO A 5 -16.85 5.84 -2.29
C PRO A 5 -16.68 7.34 -2.56
N ILE A 6 -17.64 7.93 -3.28
CA ILE A 6 -17.64 9.37 -3.62
C ILE A 6 -18.42 10.12 -2.53
N PRO A 7 -17.92 11.27 -2.03
CA PRO A 7 -18.67 12.10 -1.10
C PRO A 7 -20.04 12.48 -1.65
N CYS A 8 -21.07 12.40 -0.82
CA CYS A 8 -22.48 12.51 -1.26
C CYS A 8 -22.78 13.83 -2.01
N SER A 9 -22.28 14.96 -1.53
CA SER A 9 -22.49 16.26 -2.21
C SER A 9 -21.85 16.31 -3.60
N LEU A 10 -20.67 15.71 -3.77
CA LEU A 10 -20.00 15.64 -5.08
C LEU A 10 -20.74 14.70 -6.03
N ALA A 11 -21.28 13.59 -5.51
CA ALA A 11 -22.08 12.66 -6.29
C ALA A 11 -23.36 13.33 -6.84
N LEU A 12 -24.06 14.12 -6.02
CA LEU A 12 -25.24 14.88 -6.47
C LEU A 12 -24.90 15.96 -7.49
N ALA A 13 -23.78 16.67 -7.32
CA ALA A 13 -23.39 17.73 -8.24
C ALA A 13 -22.98 17.20 -9.63
N GLN A 14 -22.33 16.04 -9.67
CA GLN A 14 -21.74 15.49 -10.90
C GLN A 14 -22.60 14.42 -11.57
N TYR A 15 -23.44 13.71 -10.80
CA TYR A 15 -24.25 12.58 -11.26
C TYR A 15 -25.71 12.69 -10.83
N GLY A 16 -26.19 13.87 -10.42
CA GLY A 16 -27.53 14.06 -9.85
C GLY A 16 -28.70 13.69 -10.78
N ASP A 17 -28.46 13.70 -12.09
CA ASP A 17 -29.45 13.29 -13.10
C ASP A 17 -29.39 11.77 -13.41
N MET A 18 -28.50 11.02 -12.76
CA MET A 18 -28.33 9.58 -12.95
C MET A 18 -28.84 8.80 -11.73
N ASP A 19 -29.48 7.66 -11.98
CA ASP A 19 -29.77 6.68 -10.93
C ASP A 19 -28.45 6.08 -10.41
N VAL A 20 -28.16 6.27 -9.12
CA VAL A 20 -26.95 5.75 -8.46
C VAL A 20 -27.31 4.56 -7.59
N SER A 21 -26.58 3.46 -7.76
CA SER A 21 -26.63 2.31 -6.85
C SER A 21 -25.30 2.19 -6.11
N VAL A 22 -25.38 2.00 -4.78
CA VAL A 22 -24.22 1.87 -3.88
C VAL A 22 -24.17 0.45 -3.34
N LEU A 23 -23.02 -0.20 -3.48
CA LEU A 23 -22.73 -1.51 -2.90
C LEU A 23 -21.70 -1.32 -1.77
N ASP A 24 -22.17 -1.23 -0.52
CA ASP A 24 -21.34 -0.98 0.67
C ASP A 24 -21.06 -2.23 1.51
N GLU A 25 -21.71 -3.35 1.18
CA GLU A 25 -21.50 -4.63 1.83
C GLU A 25 -20.17 -5.28 1.43
N LYS A 26 -19.53 -5.91 2.42
CA LYS A 26 -18.32 -6.70 2.19
C LYS A 26 -18.71 -8.14 1.85
N PRO A 27 -17.97 -8.82 0.96
CA PRO A 27 -18.17 -10.25 0.72
C PRO A 27 -18.13 -11.07 2.01
N PRO A 28 -18.93 -12.15 2.10
CA PRO A 28 -18.95 -13.01 3.29
C PRO A 28 -17.56 -13.60 3.55
N GLY A 29 -17.19 -13.69 4.83
CA GLY A 29 -15.88 -14.21 5.26
C GLY A 29 -14.71 -13.22 5.19
N ARG A 30 -14.94 -11.96 4.77
CA ARG A 30 -13.89 -10.93 4.77
C ARG A 30 -13.46 -10.58 6.20
N LYS A 31 -12.22 -10.91 6.54
CA LYS A 31 -11.63 -10.62 7.85
C LYS A 31 -11.18 -9.15 7.94
N PRO A 32 -11.30 -8.50 9.11
CA PRO A 32 -10.69 -7.19 9.35
C PRO A 32 -9.18 -7.22 9.14
N ILE A 33 -8.61 -6.11 8.66
CA ILE A 33 -7.16 -5.97 8.50
C ILE A 33 -6.60 -5.43 9.81
N THR A 34 -5.55 -6.06 10.33
CA THR A 34 -4.77 -5.50 11.44
C THR A 34 -3.89 -4.37 10.92
N THR A 35 -4.17 -3.15 11.36
CA THR A 35 -3.40 -1.95 10.99
C THR A 35 -2.55 -1.50 12.18
N ALA A 36 -1.31 -1.09 11.92
CA ALA A 36 -0.40 -0.58 12.93
C ALA A 36 0.37 0.64 12.42
N LEU A 37 0.61 1.60 13.31
CA LEU A 37 1.55 2.70 13.11
C LEU A 37 2.91 2.29 13.71
N VAL A 38 3.99 2.40 12.94
CA VAL A 38 5.33 2.00 13.37
C VAL A 38 6.31 3.14 13.06
N SER A 39 7.15 3.50 14.03
CA SER A 39 8.22 4.50 13.82
C SER A 39 9.21 4.00 12.76
N THR A 40 9.74 4.92 11.97
CA THR A 40 10.83 4.66 11.02
C THR A 40 12.08 4.10 11.71
N ASP A 41 12.31 4.39 12.99
CA ASP A 41 13.45 3.82 13.73
C ASP A 41 13.33 2.31 13.92
N ARG A 42 12.11 1.77 13.86
CA ARG A 42 11.79 0.35 14.03
C ARG A 42 11.59 -0.37 12.69
N LEU A 43 12.08 0.23 11.61
CA LEU A 43 11.92 -0.30 10.27
C LEU A 43 12.50 -1.71 10.11
N ASP A 44 13.60 -2.02 10.79
CA ASP A 44 14.22 -3.34 10.71
C ASP A 44 13.31 -4.44 11.32
N GLU A 45 12.48 -4.10 12.31
CA GLU A 45 11.44 -5.02 12.80
C GLU A 45 10.37 -5.30 11.74
N VAL A 46 9.99 -4.27 10.97
CA VAL A 46 9.04 -4.42 9.85
C VAL A 46 9.65 -5.32 8.78
N VAL A 47 10.93 -5.13 8.42
CA VAL A 47 11.65 -5.98 7.47
C VAL A 47 11.75 -7.42 7.98
N GLY A 48 11.98 -7.63 9.28
CA GLY A 48 11.95 -8.96 9.90
C GLY A 48 10.59 -9.65 9.76
N ARG A 49 9.49 -8.93 9.98
CA ARG A 49 8.13 -9.46 9.76
C ARG A 49 7.86 -9.80 8.29
N ILE A 50 8.35 -8.98 7.36
CA ILE A 50 8.24 -9.24 5.92
C ILE A 50 8.98 -10.53 5.56
N ARG A 51 10.19 -10.73 6.08
CA ARG A 51 10.96 -11.96 5.86
C ARG A 51 10.17 -13.19 6.32
N ALA A 52 9.66 -13.18 7.55
CA ALA A 52 8.87 -14.29 8.09
C ALA A 52 7.58 -14.54 7.28
N ALA A 53 6.92 -13.47 6.81
CA ALA A 53 5.73 -13.60 5.97
C ALA A 53 6.07 -14.21 4.59
N ALA A 54 7.18 -13.79 3.98
CA ALA A 54 7.64 -14.31 2.70
C ALA A 54 8.08 -15.78 2.80
N GLU A 55 8.74 -16.19 3.88
CA GLU A 55 9.05 -17.60 4.16
C GLU A 55 7.79 -18.45 4.32
N GLY A 56 6.71 -17.87 4.85
CA GLY A 56 5.38 -18.47 4.88
C GLY A 56 4.62 -18.42 3.54
N GLY A 57 5.27 -18.08 2.42
CA GLY A 57 4.69 -18.04 1.08
C GLY A 57 3.76 -16.85 0.81
N LYS A 58 3.78 -15.82 1.66
CA LYS A 58 2.95 -14.61 1.49
C LYS A 58 3.68 -13.56 0.67
N GLN A 59 2.91 -12.68 0.04
CA GLN A 59 3.41 -11.53 -0.70
C GLN A 59 3.21 -10.25 0.09
N VAL A 60 4.07 -9.25 -0.17
CA VAL A 60 4.04 -7.94 0.50
C VAL A 60 4.18 -6.85 -0.54
N TYR A 61 3.38 -5.79 -0.40
CA TYR A 61 3.54 -4.54 -1.13
C TYR A 61 4.25 -3.50 -0.26
N TRP A 62 5.23 -2.83 -0.85
CA TRP A 62 5.90 -1.67 -0.24
C TRP A 62 5.71 -0.46 -1.16
N VAL A 63 5.07 0.59 -0.67
CA VAL A 63 4.79 1.79 -1.46
C VAL A 63 5.74 2.90 -1.04
N CYS A 64 6.41 3.52 -2.00
CA CYS A 64 7.21 4.72 -1.80
C CYS A 64 6.57 5.89 -2.56
N PRO A 65 6.57 7.11 -1.99
CA PRO A 65 5.95 8.27 -2.62
C PRO A 65 6.75 8.81 -3.81
N LEU A 66 8.07 8.54 -3.87
CA LEU A 66 8.95 8.96 -4.94
C LEU A 66 9.50 7.76 -5.70
N VAL A 67 9.76 7.94 -7.00
CA VAL A 67 10.45 6.93 -7.82
C VAL A 67 11.96 6.98 -7.56
N GLY A 68 12.57 8.15 -7.80
CA GLY A 68 13.98 8.46 -7.54
C GLY A 68 14.14 9.61 -6.55
N GLU A 69 15.38 10.04 -6.33
CA GLU A 69 15.71 11.17 -5.46
C GLU A 69 15.08 12.49 -5.98
N SER A 70 14.82 13.42 -5.06
CA SER A 70 14.21 14.71 -5.38
C SER A 70 14.87 15.84 -4.62
N GLU A 71 15.28 16.88 -5.33
CA GLU A 71 15.89 18.11 -4.75
C GLU A 71 14.93 18.92 -3.88
N VAL A 72 13.62 18.66 -3.99
CA VAL A 72 12.55 19.40 -3.29
C VAL A 72 11.88 18.59 -2.20
N SER A 73 12.26 17.31 -2.00
CA SER A 73 11.60 16.42 -1.06
C SER A 73 12.53 15.34 -0.54
N ASP A 74 12.72 15.32 0.78
CA ASP A 74 13.52 14.31 1.50
C ASP A 74 12.76 12.98 1.72
N LEU A 75 11.73 12.70 0.92
CA LEU A 75 10.98 11.46 1.02
C LEU A 75 11.76 10.30 0.39
N ILE A 76 11.45 9.08 0.83
CA ILE A 76 12.19 7.88 0.42
C ILE A 76 11.80 7.47 -1.00
N ALA A 77 12.82 7.30 -1.84
CA ALA A 77 12.68 6.83 -3.22
C ALA A 77 12.49 5.31 -3.31
N ALA A 78 11.67 4.87 -4.26
CA ALA A 78 11.43 3.46 -4.55
C ALA A 78 12.71 2.73 -4.96
N GLU A 79 13.57 3.36 -5.77
CA GLU A 79 14.85 2.78 -6.20
C GLU A 79 15.80 2.52 -5.03
N GLU A 80 15.95 3.48 -4.13
CA GLU A 80 16.79 3.34 -2.93
C GLU A 80 16.23 2.25 -2.01
N ARG A 81 14.91 2.29 -1.77
CA ARG A 81 14.22 1.29 -0.95
C ARG A 81 14.36 -0.11 -1.54
N PHE A 82 14.25 -0.24 -2.86
CA PHE A 82 14.44 -1.50 -3.58
C PHE A 82 15.85 -2.06 -3.36
N LYS A 83 16.90 -1.23 -3.54
CA LYS A 83 18.30 -1.62 -3.31
C LYS A 83 18.49 -2.14 -1.88
N ARG A 84 18.01 -1.39 -0.87
CA ARG A 84 18.10 -1.78 0.55
C ARG A 84 17.37 -3.09 0.84
N LEU A 85 16.11 -3.21 0.41
CA LEU A 85 15.31 -4.40 0.70
C LEU A 85 15.84 -5.64 -0.02
N ARG A 86 16.30 -5.52 -1.27
CA ARG A 86 16.93 -6.62 -2.01
C ARG A 86 18.20 -7.11 -1.30
N ALA A 87 19.03 -6.20 -0.79
CA ALA A 87 20.23 -6.57 -0.04
C ALA A 87 19.90 -7.35 1.26
N VAL A 88 18.82 -6.98 1.96
CA VAL A 88 18.45 -7.60 3.25
C VAL A 88 17.59 -8.86 3.10
N LEU A 89 16.74 -8.94 2.06
CA LEU A 89 15.79 -10.03 1.85
C LEU A 89 16.31 -11.09 0.86
N GLY A 90 17.31 -10.75 0.03
CA GLY A 90 17.93 -11.65 -0.93
C GLY A 90 17.55 -11.36 -2.39
N GLU A 91 18.42 -11.78 -3.30
CA GLU A 91 18.19 -11.63 -4.73
C GLU A 91 16.97 -12.42 -5.22
N GLY A 92 16.25 -11.86 -6.19
CA GLY A 92 15.06 -12.50 -6.79
C GLY A 92 13.79 -12.49 -5.93
N ARG A 93 13.85 -12.02 -4.68
CA ARG A 93 12.67 -11.94 -3.79
C ARG A 93 11.95 -10.59 -3.81
N VAL A 94 12.64 -9.54 -4.25
CA VAL A 94 12.10 -8.18 -4.30
C VAL A 94 12.04 -7.74 -5.76
N GLY A 95 10.89 -7.23 -6.17
CA GLY A 95 10.67 -6.60 -7.48
C GLY A 95 10.36 -5.11 -7.32
N LEU A 96 10.76 -4.32 -8.30
CA LEU A 96 10.32 -2.94 -8.49
C LEU A 96 9.41 -2.93 -9.72
N VAL A 97 8.24 -2.30 -9.60
CA VAL A 97 7.21 -2.23 -10.64
C VAL A 97 6.89 -0.77 -10.92
#